data_AF-A0A923TIY6-F1
#
_entry.id   AF-A0A923TIY6-F1
#
_cell.length_a   1.000
_cell.length_b   1.000
_cell.length_c   1.000
_cell.angle_alpha   90.00
_cell.angle_beta   90.00
_cell.angle_gamma   90.00
#
_symmetry.space_group_name_H-M   'P 1'
#
loop_
_entity.id
_entity.type
_entity.pdbx_description
1 polymer ?
#
loop_
_entity_poly.entity_id
_entity_poly.type
_entity_poly.pdbx_seq_one_letter_code
_entity_poly.pdbx_strand_id
1 'polypeptide(L)' 'MRPLMVANLTLAFVLIYGVADPDLDAAVAGVSAALAAGELPSLPVTRFALADIAAAHDAVQEGTPGKVLVDLP' A
#
# COMPACT_ATOMS: atom_id res chain seq x y z
N MET A 1 -31.88 -7.97 15.81
CA MET A 1 -31.76 -7.95 14.33
C MET A 1 -30.29 -8.22 13.98
N ARG A 2 -29.96 -8.94 12.89
CA ARG A 2 -28.56 -9.21 12.47
C ARG A 2 -28.24 -8.44 11.17
N PRO A 3 -27.76 -7.18 11.23
CA PRO A 3 -27.68 -6.30 10.05
C PRO A 3 -26.84 -6.88 8.89
N LEU A 4 -25.73 -7.54 9.21
CA LEU A 4 -24.82 -8.12 8.22
C LEU A 4 -25.44 -9.31 7.47
N MET A 5 -26.27 -10.10 8.16
CA MET A 5 -26.96 -11.25 7.56
C MET A 5 -28.10 -10.79 6.65
N VAL A 6 -28.81 -9.72 7.03
CA VAL A 6 -29.88 -9.12 6.19
C VAL A 6 -29.28 -8.52 4.92
N ALA A 7 -28.12 -7.88 5.02
CA ALA A 7 -27.41 -7.30 3.89
C ALA A 7 -26.64 -8.34 3.03
N ASN A 8 -26.61 -9.61 3.45
CA ASN A 8 -25.83 -10.67 2.81
C ASN A 8 -24.36 -10.25 2.55
N LEU A 9 -23.73 -9.64 3.55
CA LEU A 9 -22.42 -9.02 3.38
C LEU A 9 -21.30 -10.08 3.35
N THR A 10 -20.38 -9.95 2.40
CA THR A 10 -19.09 -10.67 2.42
C THR A 10 -18.01 -9.76 3.00
N LEU A 11 -17.34 -10.23 4.06
CA LEU A 11 -16.18 -9.55 4.65
C LEU A 11 -14.91 -10.29 4.21
N ALA A 12 -14.11 -9.65 3.36
CA ALA A 12 -12.84 -10.20 2.88
C ALA A 12 -11.66 -9.49 3.58
N PHE A 13 -11.01 -10.18 4.50
CA PHE A 13 -9.80 -9.69 5.16
C PHE A 13 -8.58 -10.04 4.32
N VAL A 14 -7.65 -9.09 4.15
CA VAL A 14 -6.44 -9.29 3.35
C VAL A 14 -5.20 -9.06 4.22
N LEU A 15 -4.28 -10.03 4.19
CA LEU A 15 -2.96 -9.93 4.78
C LEU A 15 -1.94 -10.31 3.70
N ILE A 16 -1.18 -9.33 3.21
CA ILE A 16 -0.25 -9.53 2.07
C ILE A 16 0.77 -10.65 2.37
N TYR A 17 1.20 -10.80 3.61
CA TYR A 17 2.19 -11.81 4.01
C TYR A 17 1.69 -13.27 3.90
N GLY A 18 0.39 -13.49 3.72
CA GLY A 18 -0.19 -14.83 3.60
C GLY A 18 -0.66 -15.18 2.17
N VAL A 19 -0.42 -14.31 1.20
CA VAL A 19 -0.84 -14.52 -0.19
C VAL A 19 0.10 -15.54 -0.84
N ALA A 20 -0.46 -16.49 -1.60
CA ALA A 20 0.35 -17.47 -2.31
C ALA A 20 1.14 -16.81 -3.45
N ASP A 21 2.34 -17.32 -3.75
CA ASP A 21 3.20 -16.82 -4.82
C ASP A 21 2.48 -16.59 -6.17
N PRO A 22 1.67 -17.53 -6.72
CA PRO A 22 0.98 -17.29 -7.99
C PRO A 22 -0.04 -16.13 -7.94
N ASP A 23 -0.65 -15.91 -6.78
CA ASP A 23 -1.60 -14.81 -6.59
C ASP A 23 -0.87 -13.46 -6.47
N LEU A 24 0.32 -13.45 -5.83
CA LEU A 24 1.21 -12.29 -5.82
C LEU A 24 1.70 -11.95 -7.22
N ASP A 25 2.11 -12.95 -8.00
CA ASP A 25 2.56 -12.76 -9.39
C ASP A 25 1.45 -12.15 -10.26
N ALA A 26 0.22 -12.66 -10.11
CA ALA A 26 -0.94 -12.10 -10.79
C ALA A 26 -1.21 -10.64 -10.37
N ALA A 27 -1.08 -10.32 -9.09
CA ALA A 27 -1.23 -8.96 -8.58
C ALA A 27 -0.14 -8.02 -9.14
N VAL A 28 1.12 -8.47 -9.19
CA VAL A 28 2.23 -7.70 -9.78
C VAL A 28 1.98 -7.43 -11.26
N ALA A 29 1.53 -8.43 -12.02
CA ALA A 29 1.20 -8.26 -13.43
C ALA A 29 0.08 -7.24 -13.65
N GLY A 30 -0.97 -7.30 -12.82
CA GLY A 30 -2.09 -6.36 -12.86
C GLY A 30 -1.67 -4.92 -12.54
N VAL A 31 -0.90 -4.71 -11.45
CA VAL A 31 -0.39 -3.39 -11.08
C VAL A 31 0.54 -2.83 -12.16
N SER A 32 1.41 -3.67 -12.74
CA SER A 32 2.32 -3.26 -13.80
C SER A 32 1.58 -2.83 -15.07
N ALA A 33 0.51 -3.54 -15.45
CA ALA A 33 -0.33 -3.18 -16.59
C ALA A 33 -1.05 -1.84 -16.35
N ALA A 34 -1.64 -1.65 -15.17
CA ALA A 34 -2.32 -0.40 -14.81
C ALA A 34 -1.34 0.79 -14.76
N LEU A 35 -0.11 0.57 -14.28
CA LEU A 35 0.94 1.58 -14.31
C LEU A 35 1.31 1.98 -15.74
N ALA A 36 1.49 1.00 -16.64
CA ALA A 36 1.79 1.24 -18.04
C ALA A 36 0.66 1.97 -18.78
N ALA A 37 -0.59 1.72 -18.38
CA ALA A 37 -1.76 2.44 -18.87
C ALA A 37 -1.92 3.86 -18.28
N GLY A 38 -1.09 4.24 -17.31
CA GLY A 38 -1.18 5.55 -16.64
C GLY A 38 -2.37 5.69 -15.67
N GLU A 39 -2.97 4.57 -15.26
CA GLU A 39 -4.17 4.53 -14.41
C GLU A 39 -3.86 4.68 -12.92
N LEU A 40 -2.58 4.62 -12.55
CA LEU A 40 -2.11 4.72 -11.16
C LEU A 40 -1.50 6.10 -10.90
N PRO A 41 -2.26 7.07 -10.34
CA PRO A 41 -1.70 8.37 -9.99
C PRO A 41 -0.64 8.22 -8.89
N SER A 42 0.44 8.98 -9.01
CA SER A 42 1.47 9.05 -7.97
C SER A 42 0.93 9.77 -6.74
N LEU A 43 1.18 9.22 -5.56
CA LEU A 43 0.94 9.92 -4.30
C LEU A 43 2.03 10.98 -4.05
N PRO A 44 1.74 12.05 -3.30
CA PRO A 44 2.78 12.98 -2.82
C PRO A 44 3.90 12.21 -2.13
N VAL A 45 5.15 12.59 -2.42
CA VAL A 45 6.33 11.90 -1.91
C VAL A 45 7.11 12.83 -1.00
N THR A 46 7.37 12.37 0.22
CA THR A 46 8.30 13.00 1.17
C THR A 46 9.57 12.16 1.22
N ARG A 47 10.73 12.80 0.99
CA ARG A 47 12.02 12.12 0.95
C ARG A 47 12.88 12.45 2.17
N PHE A 48 13.56 11.45 2.69
CA PHE A 48 14.55 11.58 3.76
C PHE A 48 15.85 10.89 3.35
N ALA A 49 16.99 11.43 3.80
CA ALA A 49 18.24 10.71 3.68
C ALA A 49 18.25 9.52 4.67
N LEU A 50 19.03 8.47 4.38
CA LEU A 50 19.21 7.35 5.31
C LEU A 50 19.70 7.78 6.71
N ALA A 51 20.48 8.86 6.79
CA ALA A 51 20.92 9.44 8.06
C ALA A 51 19.75 9.92 8.95
N ASP A 52 18.62 10.29 8.34
CA ASP A 52 17.43 10.84 9.00
C ASP A 52 16.32 9.79 9.19
N ILE A 53 16.68 8.49 9.26
CA ILE A 53 15.70 7.39 9.32
C ILE A 53 14.73 7.48 10.52
N ALA A 54 15.17 8.05 11.64
CA ALA A 54 14.31 8.29 12.79
C ALA A 54 13.20 9.31 12.46
N ALA A 55 13.57 10.44 11.84
CA ALA A 55 12.61 11.45 11.40
C ALA A 55 11.67 10.92 10.31
N ALA A 56 12.16 10.04 9.42
CA ALA A 56 11.33 9.36 8.44
C ALA A 56 10.28 8.46 9.12
N HIS A 57 10.64 7.76 10.21
CA HIS A 57 9.71 6.94 10.98
C HIS A 57 8.66 7.77 11.70
N ASP A 58 9.08 8.85 12.35
CA ASP A 58 8.18 9.79 13.03
C ASP A 58 7.16 10.39 12.05
N ALA A 59 7.60 10.76 10.84
CA ALA A 59 6.72 11.28 9.80
C ALA A 59 5.62 10.28 9.38
N VAL A 60 5.93 8.97 9.34
CA VAL A 60 4.92 7.92 9.07
C VAL A 60 3.97 7.78 10.25
N GLN A 61 4.50 7.78 11.48
CA GLN A 61 3.69 7.66 12.70
C GLN A 61 2.71 8.83 12.87
N GLU A 62 3.13 10.04 12.50
CA GLU A 62 2.29 11.25 12.50
C GLU A 62 1.27 11.30 11.36
N GLY A 63 1.33 10.35 10.41
CA GLY A 63 0.37 10.23 9.33
C GLY A 63 0.62 11.22 8.18
N THR A 64 1.89 11.52 7.88
CA THR A 64 2.27 12.34 6.73
C THR A 64 1.58 11.84 5.45
N PRO A 65 0.88 12.71 4.70
CA PRO A 65 0.13 12.28 3.53
C PRO A 65 1.05 11.76 2.42
N GLY A 66 0.65 10.65 1.81
CA GLY A 66 1.33 10.08 0.65
C GLY A 66 2.36 9.01 1.03
N LYS A 67 3.55 9.05 0.41
CA LYS A 67 4.61 8.06 0.59
C LYS A 67 5.87 8.71 1.18
N VAL A 68 6.41 8.08 2.21
CA VAL A 68 7.74 8.40 2.76
C VAL A 68 8.77 7.51 2.08
N LEU A 69 9.76 8.12 1.42
CA LEU A 69 10.87 7.41 0.78
C LEU A 69 12.18 7.74 1.50
N VAL A 70 13.06 6.76 1.55
CA VAL A 70 14.42 6.89 2.09
C VAL A 70 15.40 6.75 0.93
N ASP A 71 16.19 7.80 0.71
CA ASP A 71 17.25 7.79 -0.30
C ASP A 71 18.50 7.10 0.28
N LEU A 72 19.03 6.13 -0.47
CA LEU A 72 20.24 5.37 -0.13
C LEU A 72 21.49 6.03 -0.75
N PRO A 73 22.65 5.98 -0.07
CA PRO A 73 23.91 6.54 -0.57
C PRO A 73 24.51 5.75 -1.75
#